data_AF-A0A0Q9RDE9-F1
#
_entry.id   AF-A0A0Q9RDE9-F1
#
_cell.length_a   1.000
_cell.length_b   1.000
_cell.length_c   1.000
_cell.angle_alpha   90.00
_cell.angle_beta   90.00
_cell.angle_gamma   90.00
#
_symmetry.space_group_name_H-M   'P 1'
#
loop_
_entity.id
_entity.type
_entity.pdbx_description
1 polymer ?
#
loop_
_entity_poly.entity_id
_entity_poly.type
_entity_poly.pdbx_seq_one_letter_code
_entity_poly.pdbx_strand_id
1 'polypeptide(L)' 'MKDLRLIGMIIMAIGATLAAAMFALMLYSRILHPNSVPILPGLLLILGGGIGATGAILLAIATVRLHRNKNPRI' A
#
# COMPACT_ATOMS: atom_id res chain seq x y z
N MET A 1 14.73 -13.67 -7.35
CA MET A 1 14.80 -12.20 -7.08
C MET A 1 13.76 -11.41 -7.86
N LYS A 2 13.40 -11.83 -9.09
CA LYS A 2 12.27 -11.23 -9.84
C LYS A 2 10.95 -11.42 -9.09
N ASP A 3 10.81 -12.56 -8.41
CA ASP A 3 9.59 -12.96 -7.69
C ASP A 3 9.33 -12.08 -6.46
N LEU A 4 10.36 -11.75 -5.69
CA LEU A 4 10.23 -10.85 -4.53
C LEU A 4 9.79 -9.43 -4.95
N ARG A 5 10.32 -8.95 -6.08
CA ARG A 5 9.93 -7.66 -6.64
C ARG A 5 8.48 -7.68 -7.13
N LEU A 6 8.07 -8.76 -7.80
CA LEU A 6 6.70 -8.97 -8.25
C LEU A 6 5.71 -9.03 -7.07
N ILE A 7 6.05 -9.80 -6.03
CA ILE A 7 5.26 -9.90 -4.79
C ILE A 7 5.14 -8.53 -4.12
N GLY A 8 6.24 -7.78 -3.99
CA GLY A 8 6.22 -6.42 -3.45
C GLY A 8 5.29 -5.48 -4.22
N MET A 9 5.32 -5.51 -5.57
CA MET A 9 4.42 -4.71 -6.40
C MET A 9 2.95 -5.12 -6.24
N ILE A 10 2.64 -6.42 -6.19
CA ILE A 10 1.27 -6.91 -6.04
C ILE A 10 0.70 -6.49 -4.68
N ILE A 11 1.44 -6.69 -3.59
CA ILE A 11 1.02 -6.31 -2.24
C ILE A 11 0.84 -4.79 -2.14
N MET A 12 1.76 -4.02 -2.73
CA MET A 12 1.66 -2.56 -2.77
C MET A 12 0.41 -2.12 -3.54
N ALA A 13 0.13 -2.72 -4.70
CA ALA A 13 -1.04 -2.40 -5.51
C ALA A 13 -2.35 -2.72 -4.76
N ILE A 14 -2.45 -3.89 -4.14
CA ILE A 14 -3.63 -4.30 -3.36
C ILE A 14 -3.86 -3.32 -2.20
N GLY A 15 -2.82 -3.01 -1.43
CA GLY A 15 -2.92 -2.06 -0.32
C GLY A 15 -3.33 -0.65 -0.78
N ALA A 16 -2.74 -0.17 -1.88
CA ALA A 16 -3.07 1.14 -2.46
C ALA A 16 -4.51 1.19 -2.99
N THR A 17 -4.98 0.15 -3.68
CA THR A 17 -6.37 0.08 -4.18
C THR A 17 -7.36 0.03 -3.02
N LEU A 18 -7.09 -0.75 -1.97
CA LEU A 18 -7.92 -0.80 -0.77
C LEU A 18 -7.98 0.57 -0.08
N ALA A 19 -6.83 1.23 0.09
CA ALA A 19 -6.78 2.56 0.69
C ALA A 19 -7.55 3.60 -0.14
N ALA A 20 -7.39 3.60 -1.47
CA ALA A 20 -8.11 4.50 -2.36
C ALA A 20 -9.64 4.27 -2.30
N ALA A 21 -10.08 3.02 -2.29
CA ALA A 21 -11.50 2.68 -2.17
C ALA A 21 -12.10 3.14 -0.83
N MET A 22 -11.38 2.93 0.27
CA MET A 22 -11.82 3.37 1.60
C MET A 22 -11.85 4.89 1.72
N PHE A 23 -10.87 5.58 1.15
CA PHE A 23 -10.84 7.04 1.08
C PHE A 23 -12.03 7.59 0.29
N ALA A 24 -12.33 7.02 -0.87
CA ALA A 24 -13.50 7.38 -1.67
C ALA A 24 -14.81 7.15 -0.90
N LEU A 25 -14.93 6.03 -0.19
CA LEU A 25 -16.09 5.73 0.64
C LEU A 25 -16.24 6.74 1.80
N MET A 26 -15.12 7.14 2.40
CA MET A 26 -15.08 8.16 3.46
C MET A 26 -15.58 9.51 2.93
N LEU A 27 -15.15 9.90 1.73
CA LEU A 27 -15.59 11.12 1.07
C LEU A 27 -17.07 11.08 0.74
N TYR A 28 -17.55 9.96 0.19
CA TYR A 28 -18.96 9.74 -0.12
C TYR A 28 -19.85 9.76 1.13
N SER A 29 -19.42 9.09 2.21
CA SER A 29 -20.10 9.11 3.50
C SER A 29 -20.20 10.52 4.07
N ARG A 30 -19.17 11.35 3.88
CA ARG A 30 -19.16 12.74 4.35
C ARG A 30 -20.13 13.62 3.55
N ILE A 31 -20.37 13.32 2.28
CA ILE A 31 -21.33 14.02 1.43
C ILE A 31 -22.78 13.66 1.82
N LEU A 32 -23.07 12.38 2.07
CA LEU A 32 -24.42 11.93 2.42
C LEU A 32 -24.78 12.14 3.88
N HIS A 33 -23.84 11.87 4.78
CA HIS A 33 -24.04 11.92 6.23
C HIS A 33 -22.87 12.67 6.90
N PRO A 34 -22.84 14.02 6.81
CA PRO A 34 -21.71 14.83 7.27
C PRO A 34 -21.43 14.73 8.77
N ASN A 35 -22.43 14.35 9.57
CA ASN A 35 -22.31 14.20 11.01
C ASN A 35 -21.92 12.78 11.45
N SER A 36 -21.94 11.81 10.54
CA SER A 36 -21.57 10.43 10.84
C SER A 36 -20.08 10.25 10.60
N VAL A 37 -19.36 9.79 11.61
CA VAL A 37 -17.94 9.45 11.47
C VAL A 37 -17.85 8.04 10.84
N PRO A 38 -17.30 7.89 9.62
CA PRO A 38 -17.12 6.58 9.01
C PRO A 38 -15.95 5.84 9.67
N ILE A 39 -16.22 5.20 10.81
CA ILE A 39 -15.24 4.44 11.61
C ILE A 39 -14.67 3.26 10.82
N LEU A 40 -15.55 2.49 10.16
CA LEU A 40 -15.14 1.28 9.44
C LEU A 40 -14.26 1.57 8.22
N PRO A 41 -14.59 2.53 7.33
CA PRO A 41 -13.70 2.96 6.25
C PRO A 41 -12.37 3.53 6.77
N GLY A 42 -12.38 4.26 7.88
CA GLY A 42 -11.17 4.78 8.51
C GLY A 42 -10.21 3.68 8.98
N LEU A 43 -10.73 2.64 9.63
CA LEU A 43 -9.93 1.49 10.05
C LEU A 43 -9.35 0.72 8.85
N LEU A 44 -10.16 0.49 7.83
CA LEU A 44 -9.73 -0.21 6.62
C LEU A 44 -8.74 0.62 5.79
N LEU A 45 -8.81 1.95 5.83
CA LEU A 45 -7.83 2.85 5.23
C LEU A 45 -6.45 2.68 5.89
N ILE A 46 -6.39 2.61 7.22
CA ILE A 46 -5.15 2.40 7.98
C ILE A 46 -4.55 1.03 7.62
N LEU A 47 -5.38 0.00 7.57
CA LEU A 47 -4.95 -1.35 7.19
C LEU A 47 -4.46 -1.40 5.73
N GLY A 48 -5.21 -0.83 4.79
CA GLY A 48 -4.81 -0.75 3.38
C GLY A 48 -3.51 0.02 3.19
N GLY A 49 -3.36 1.15 3.88
CA GLY A 49 -2.11 1.93 3.90
C GLY A 49 -0.94 1.13 4.48
N GLY A 50 -1.14 0.40 5.57
CA GLY A 50 -0.11 -0.45 6.19
C GLY A 50 0.33 -1.61 5.28
N ILE A 51 -0.62 -2.25 4.59
CA ILE A 51 -0.33 -3.28 3.58
C ILE A 51 0.45 -2.67 2.41
N GLY A 52 0.03 -1.50 1.93
CA GLY A 52 0.69 -0.76 0.85
C GLY A 52 2.14 -0.40 1.20
N ALA A 53 2.36 0.11 2.42
CA ALA A 53 3.69 0.44 2.94
C ALA A 53 4.59 -0.80 3.04
N THR A 54 4.04 -1.93 3.49
CA THR A 54 4.78 -3.20 3.56
C THR A 54 5.19 -3.68 2.16
N GLY A 55 4.29 -3.58 1.17
CA GLY A 55 4.60 -3.85 -0.23
C GLY A 55 5.72 -2.96 -0.79
N ALA A 56 5.69 -1.66 -0.46
CA ALA A 56 6.73 -0.71 -0.84
C ALA A 56 8.10 -1.03 -0.21
N ILE A 57 8.13 -1.42 1.07
CA ILE A 57 9.36 -1.85 1.76
C ILE A 57 9.94 -3.11 1.10
N LEU A 58 9.11 -4.11 0.81
CA LEU A 58 9.55 -5.32 0.10
C LEU A 58 10.11 -5.00 -1.28
N LEU A 59 9.47 -4.09 -2.00
CA LEU A 59 9.92 -3.62 -3.30
C LEU A 59 11.29 -2.93 -3.20
N ALA A 60 11.48 -2.06 -2.20
CA ALA A 60 12.73 -1.35 -1.93
C ALA A 60 13.88 -2.30 -1.56
N ILE A 61 13.62 -3.30 -0.72
CA ILE A 61 14.62 -4.32 -0.36
C ILE A 61 15.03 -5.11 -1.62
N ALA A 62 14.06 -5.48 -2.47
CA ALA A 62 14.32 -6.20 -3.70
C ALA A 62 15.17 -5.39 -4.70
N THR A 63 14.88 -4.10 -4.87
CA THR A 63 15.65 -3.21 -5.76
C THR A 63 17.06 -2.94 -5.23
N VAL A 64 17.22 -2.68 -3.93
CA VAL A 64 18.53 -2.48 -3.30
C VAL A 64 19.40 -3.74 -3.43
N ARG A 65 18.86 -4.93 -3.13
CA ARG A 65 19.59 -6.20 -3.30
C ARG A 65 19.99 -6.45 -4.76
N LEU A 66 19.10 -6.17 -5.71
CA LEU A 66 19.41 -6.27 -7.15
C LEU A 66 20.53 -5.32 -7.57
N HIS A 67 20.52 -4.08 -7.06
CA HIS A 67 21.56 -3.10 -7.36
C HIS A 67 22.92 -3.53 -6.78
N ARG A 68 22.94 -3.99 -5.53
CA ARG A 68 24.17 -4.49 -4.87
C ARG A 68 24.72 -5.71 -5.59
N ASN A 69 23.87 -6.63 -6.03
CA ASN A 69 24.28 -7.82 -6.78
C ASN A 69 24.81 -7.49 -8.19
N LYS A 70 24.36 -6.38 -8.80
CA LYS A 70 24.85 -5.92 -10.10
C LYS A 70 26.14 -5.10 -10.03
N ASN A 71 26.47 -4.53 -8.87
CA ASN A 71 27.70 -3.76 -8.68
C ASN A 71 28.39 -4.19 -7.38
N PRO A 72 29.13 -5.32 -7.37
CA PRO A 72 29.72 -5.89 -6.15
C PRO A 72 30.96 -5.14 -5.65
N ARG A 73 31.32 -4.00 -6.23
CA ARG A 73 32.51 -3.20 -5.87
C ARG A 73 32.26 -2.16 -4.77
N ILE A 74 31.12 -2.25 -4.07
CA ILE A 74 30.78 -1.48 -2.87
C ILE A 74 30.26 -2.41 -1.76
#